data_AF-A0A0J8DA29-F1
#
_entry.id   AF-A0A0J8DA29-F1
#
_cell.length_a   1.000
_cell.length_b   1.000
_cell.length_c   1.000
_cell.angle_alpha   90.00
_cell.angle_beta   90.00
_cell.angle_gamma   90.00
#
_symmetry.space_group_name_H-M   'P 1'
#
loop_
_entity.id
_entity.type
_entity.pdbx_description
1 polymer ?
#
loop_
_entity_poly.entity_id
_entity_poly.type
_entity_poly.pdbx_seq_one_letter_code
_entity_poly.pdbx_strand_id
1 'polypeptide(L)'
;MSKINSAEKFYIEKISEGFEMINREFTHEKLLILLSSSLKEDGSIHREIKRALDAIYIKETKGDEAQPIKDKYKSHALKLYKGRETLLRDTVIEWYSSSSMPSIIDSIRGIFR
;
A
#
# COMPACT_ATOMS: atom_id res chain seq x y z
N MET A 1 4.62 14.66 -15.11
CA MET A 1 4.13 13.71 -14.07
C MET A 1 3.80 14.50 -12.82
N SER A 2 2.64 14.27 -12.20
CA SER A 2 2.31 14.89 -10.90
C SER A 2 3.34 14.48 -9.86
N LYS A 3 3.71 15.39 -8.94
CA LYS A 3 4.69 15.12 -7.88
C LYS A 3 4.19 13.98 -6.99
N ILE A 4 5.05 12.99 -6.73
CA ILE A 4 4.78 11.88 -5.80
C ILE A 4 4.66 12.45 -4.38
N ASN A 5 3.51 12.23 -3.74
CA ASN A 5 3.23 12.71 -2.39
C ASN A 5 3.84 11.79 -1.31
N SER A 6 3.80 12.21 -0.04
CA SER A 6 4.43 11.47 1.06
C SER A 6 3.82 10.08 1.31
N ALA A 7 2.52 9.89 1.07
CA ALA A 7 1.88 8.59 1.19
C ALA A 7 2.24 7.66 0.04
N GLU A 8 2.30 8.17 -1.19
CA GLU A 8 2.78 7.41 -2.32
C GLU A 8 4.24 6.99 -2.12
N LYS A 9 5.12 7.90 -1.68
CA LYS A 9 6.52 7.59 -1.37
C LYS A 9 6.64 6.48 -0.33
N PHE A 10 5.91 6.61 0.78
CA PHE A 10 5.91 5.61 1.84
C PHE A 10 5.55 4.22 1.30
N TYR A 11 4.47 4.09 0.53
CA TYR A 11 4.08 2.78 0.00
C TYR A 11 5.00 2.27 -1.11
N ILE A 12 5.56 3.13 -1.94
CA ILE A 12 6.55 2.74 -2.95
C ILE A 12 7.80 2.16 -2.25
N GLU A 13 8.28 2.82 -1.20
CA GLU A 13 9.42 2.33 -0.40
C GLU A 13 9.09 0.97 0.21
N LYS A 14 7.92 0.81 0.83
CA LYS A 14 7.51 -0.48 1.44
C LYS A 14 7.29 -1.59 0.43
N ILE A 15 6.75 -1.28 -0.74
CA ILE A 15 6.64 -2.23 -1.83
C ILE A 15 8.03 -2.65 -2.29
N SER A 16 8.95 -1.71 -2.51
CA SER A 16 10.33 -2.02 -2.92
C SER A 16 11.02 -2.95 -1.92
N GLU A 17 10.98 -2.61 -0.63
CA GLU A 17 11.52 -3.45 0.45
C GLU A 17 10.86 -4.84 0.48
N GLY A 18 9.53 -4.90 0.33
CA GLY A 18 8.79 -6.16 0.28
C GLY A 18 9.14 -7.03 -0.92
N PHE A 19 9.44 -6.43 -2.07
CA PHE A 19 9.90 -7.12 -3.28
C PHE A 19 11.25 -7.80 -3.06
N GLU A 20 12.20 -7.08 -2.46
CA GLU A 20 13.50 -7.65 -2.07
C GLU A 20 13.32 -8.86 -1.14
N MET A 21 12.41 -8.77 -0.16
CA MET A 21 12.13 -9.87 0.77
C MET A 21 11.57 -11.14 0.11
N ILE A 22 10.85 -11.00 -1.00
CA ILE A 22 10.28 -12.14 -1.74
C ILE A 22 11.16 -12.55 -2.94
N ASN A 23 12.42 -12.10 -2.99
CA ASN A 23 13.37 -12.34 -4.07
C ASN A 23 12.82 -11.93 -5.44
N ARG A 24 12.20 -10.76 -5.52
CA ARG A 24 11.68 -10.16 -6.75
C ARG A 24 12.27 -8.76 -6.93
N GLU A 25 12.37 -8.34 -8.17
CA GLU A 25 12.85 -7.00 -8.52
C GLU A 25 11.70 -5.99 -8.61
N PHE A 26 11.90 -4.82 -8.00
CA PHE A 26 11.05 -3.65 -8.15
C PHE A 26 11.64 -2.69 -9.20
N THR A 27 11.14 -2.78 -10.43
CA THR A 27 11.68 -2.03 -11.57
C THR A 27 11.02 -0.66 -11.75
N HIS A 28 11.68 0.23 -12.51
CA HIS A 28 11.10 1.52 -12.88
C HIS A 28 9.77 1.38 -13.63
N GLU A 29 9.61 0.34 -14.45
CA GLU A 29 8.36 0.05 -15.14
C GLU A 29 7.21 -0.23 -14.17
N LYS A 30 7.45 -1.06 -13.13
CA LYS A 30 6.46 -1.33 -12.08
C LYS A 30 6.06 -0.06 -11.33
N LEU A 31 7.01 0.84 -11.08
CA LEU A 31 6.73 2.16 -10.49
C LEU A 31 5.82 3.00 -11.39
N LEU A 32 6.09 3.06 -12.70
CA LEU A 32 5.25 3.80 -13.64
C LEU A 32 3.83 3.22 -13.73
N ILE A 33 3.70 1.89 -13.71
CA ILE A 33 2.40 1.20 -13.69
C ILE A 33 1.62 1.56 -12.41
N LEU A 34 2.27 1.49 -11.24
CA LEU A 34 1.65 1.85 -9.96
C LEU A 34 1.12 3.28 -9.91
N LEU A 35 1.86 4.21 -10.52
CA LEU A 35 1.50 5.63 -10.56
C LEU A 35 0.55 6.00 -11.70
N SER A 36 0.20 5.04 -12.54
CA SER A 36 -0.73 5.25 -13.64
C SER A 36 -2.18 5.31 -13.15
N SER A 37 -3.01 6.06 -13.88
CA SER A 37 -4.46 6.11 -13.68
C SER A 37 -5.18 4.94 -14.36
N SER A 38 -4.45 4.04 -15.02
CA SER A 38 -5.01 3.03 -15.91
C SER A 38 -5.30 1.74 -15.14
N LEU A 39 -6.58 1.38 -15.03
CA LEU A 39 -7.10 0.05 -14.68
C LEU A 39 -6.88 -0.96 -15.81
N LYS A 40 -5.68 -1.01 -16.43
CA LYS A 40 -5.36 -2.19 -17.23
C LYS A 40 -5.02 -3.28 -16.23
N GLU A 41 -6.05 -4.05 -15.90
CA GLU A 41 -6.08 -5.17 -14.97
C GLU A 41 -5.06 -6.24 -15.37
N ASP A 42 -3.78 -6.00 -15.13
CA ASP A 42 -2.88 -7.11 -14.92
C ASP A 42 -3.02 -7.55 -13.46
N GLY A 43 -3.99 -8.44 -13.20
CA GLY A 43 -4.18 -9.03 -11.88
C GLY A 43 -2.90 -9.69 -11.32
N SER A 44 -1.89 -9.96 -12.16
CA SER A 44 -0.58 -10.41 -11.70
C SER A 44 0.15 -9.35 -10.87
N ILE A 45 0.20 -8.09 -11.34
CA ILE A 45 0.93 -7.04 -10.63
C ILE A 45 0.28 -6.74 -9.28
N HIS A 46 -1.05 -6.68 -9.20
CA HIS A 46 -1.77 -6.50 -7.94
C HIS A 46 -1.42 -7.56 -6.91
N ARG A 47 -1.35 -8.84 -7.34
CA ARG A 47 -0.99 -9.95 -6.44
C ARG A 47 0.46 -9.86 -5.99
N GLU A 48 1.39 -9.53 -6.87
CA GLU A 48 2.80 -9.35 -6.48
C GLU A 48 2.96 -8.22 -5.46
N ILE A 49 2.30 -7.08 -5.69
CA ILE A 49 2.33 -5.92 -4.79
C ILE A 49 1.75 -6.28 -3.42
N LYS A 50 0.59 -6.94 -3.37
CA LYS A 50 -0.01 -7.40 -2.11
C LYS A 50 0.90 -8.36 -1.35
N ARG A 51 1.53 -9.32 -2.04
CA ARG A 51 2.49 -10.25 -1.42
C ARG A 51 3.71 -9.53 -0.86
N ALA A 52 4.25 -8.55 -1.58
CA ALA A 52 5.34 -7.73 -1.10
C ALA A 52 4.94 -6.93 0.15
N LEU A 53 3.76 -6.29 0.11
CA LEU A 53 3.20 -5.57 1.25
C LEU A 53 2.97 -6.49 2.47
N ASP A 54 2.42 -7.69 2.27
CA ASP A 54 2.26 -8.68 3.34
C ASP A 54 3.61 -9.04 3.95
N ALA A 55 4.63 -9.31 3.13
CA ALA A 55 5.94 -9.70 3.60
C ALA A 55 6.59 -8.63 4.50
N ILE A 56 6.63 -7.37 4.03
CA ILE A 56 7.24 -6.28 4.81
C ILE A 56 6.38 -5.92 6.03
N TYR A 57 5.06 -5.87 5.87
CA TYR A 57 4.15 -5.52 6.96
C TYR A 57 4.22 -6.55 8.08
N ILE A 58 4.22 -7.85 7.76
CA ILE A 58 4.37 -8.92 8.76
C ILE A 58 5.70 -8.76 9.48
N LYS A 59 6.81 -8.49 8.77
CA LYS A 59 8.13 -8.30 9.38
C LYS A 59 8.17 -7.10 10.32
N GLU A 60 7.68 -5.94 9.88
CA GLU A 60 7.73 -4.70 10.66
C GLU A 60 6.75 -4.72 11.84
N THR A 61 5.66 -5.48 11.75
CA THR A 61 4.65 -5.56 12.82
C THR A 61 4.83 -6.77 13.74
N LYS A 62 6.03 -7.38 13.78
CA LYS A 62 6.39 -8.36 14.83
C LYS A 62 6.93 -7.65 16.07
N GLY A 63 6.58 -8.18 17.25
CA GLY A 63 7.12 -7.73 18.53
C GLY A 63 6.35 -6.57 19.17
N ASP A 64 6.90 -6.04 20.26
CA ASP A 64 6.20 -5.10 21.15
C ASP A 64 5.99 -3.71 20.52
N GLU A 65 6.78 -3.35 19.50
CA GLU A 65 6.67 -2.07 18.76
C GLU A 65 5.71 -2.13 17.55
N ALA A 66 4.91 -3.20 17.43
CA ALA A 66 4.03 -3.39 16.28
C ALA A 66 2.97 -2.29 16.14
N GLN A 67 2.44 -1.77 17.25
CA GLN A 67 1.28 -0.86 17.22
C GLN A 67 1.59 0.51 16.57
N PRO A 68 2.67 1.23 16.94
CA PRO A 68 3.08 2.45 16.24
C PRO A 68 3.26 2.27 14.73
N ILE A 69 3.79 1.12 14.32
CA ILE A 69 4.01 0.80 12.89
C ILE A 69 2.66 0.60 12.19
N LYS A 70 1.74 -0.17 12.79
CA LYS A 70 0.37 -0.34 12.29
C LYS A 70 -0.34 1.00 12.07
N ASP A 71 -0.19 1.92 13.03
CA ASP A 71 -0.78 3.25 12.95
C ASP A 71 -0.14 4.10 11.84
N LYS A 72 1.17 3.96 11.63
CA LYS A 72 1.88 4.61 10.51
C LYS A 72 1.36 4.14 9.15
N TYR A 73 1.20 2.83 8.96
CA TYR A 73 0.60 2.27 7.75
C TYR A 73 -0.82 2.80 7.55
N LYS A 74 -1.67 2.75 8.58
CA LYS A 74 -3.05 3.24 8.54
C LYS A 74 -3.14 4.72 8.15
N SER A 75 -2.29 5.56 8.74
CA SER A 75 -2.24 7.00 8.45
C SER A 75 -1.91 7.28 6.99
N HIS A 76 -0.94 6.57 6.42
CA HIS A 76 -0.58 6.73 5.01
C HIS A 76 -1.66 6.15 4.08
N ALA A 77 -2.31 5.04 4.45
CA ALA A 77 -3.43 4.49 3.67
C ALA A 77 -4.58 5.51 3.55
N LEU A 78 -4.93 6.18 4.65
CA LEU A 78 -5.97 7.22 4.67
C LEU A 78 -5.58 8.45 3.83
N LYS A 79 -4.30 8.85 3.84
CA LYS A 79 -3.80 9.93 2.99
C LYS A 79 -3.84 9.54 1.51
N LEU A 80 -3.50 8.30 1.19
CA LEU A 80 -3.53 7.75 -0.16
C LEU A 80 -4.97 7.67 -0.69
N TYR A 81 -5.92 7.21 0.14
CA TYR A 81 -7.35 7.17 -0.18
C TYR A 81 -7.91 8.54 -0.57
N LYS A 82 -7.53 9.60 0.16
CA LYS A 82 -7.94 10.99 -0.13
C LYS A 82 -7.16 11.63 -1.29
N GLY A 83 -6.16 10.93 -1.83
CA GLY A 83 -5.29 11.40 -2.89
C GLY A 83 -5.87 11.14 -4.29
N ARG A 84 -5.00 11.28 -5.31
CA ARG A 84 -5.35 11.00 -6.70
C ARG A 84 -5.61 9.52 -6.95
N GLU A 85 -6.44 9.26 -7.94
CA GLU A 85 -6.76 7.91 -8.39
C GLU A 85 -5.58 7.30 -9.12
N THR A 86 -5.01 6.24 -8.56
CA THR A 86 -3.88 5.50 -9.12
C THR A 86 -4.01 4.03 -8.79
N LEU A 87 -3.33 3.18 -9.57
CA LEU A 87 -3.26 1.74 -9.28
C LEU A 87 -2.69 1.46 -7.88
N LEU A 88 -1.70 2.27 -7.45
CA LEU A 88 -1.14 2.20 -6.10
C LEU A 88 -2.20 2.42 -5.03
N ARG A 89 -3.02 3.47 -5.16
CA ARG A 89 -4.13 3.75 -4.23
C ARG A 89 -5.04 2.55 -4.14
N ASP A 90 -5.55 2.10 -5.28
CA ASP A 90 -6.58 1.06 -5.31
C ASP A 90 -6.03 -0.26 -4.76
N THR A 91 -4.80 -0.62 -5.11
CA THR A 91 -4.13 -1.83 -4.61
C THR A 91 -3.91 -1.78 -3.10
N VAL A 92 -3.45 -0.64 -2.56
CA VAL A 92 -3.18 -0.49 -1.13
C VAL A 92 -4.49 -0.53 -0.32
N ILE A 93 -5.55 0.11 -0.82
CA ILE A 93 -6.86 0.12 -0.14
C ILE A 93 -7.49 -1.27 -0.15
N GLU A 94 -7.40 -1.98 -1.27
CA GLU A 94 -7.87 -3.36 -1.38
C GLU A 94 -7.06 -4.28 -0.46
N TRP A 95 -5.72 -4.15 -0.47
CA TRP A 95 -4.82 -4.89 0.42
C TRP A 95 -5.25 -4.73 1.88
N TYR A 96 -5.34 -3.49 2.36
CA TYR A 96 -5.70 -3.19 3.75
C TYR A 96 -7.11 -3.65 4.15
N SER A 97 -8.03 -3.71 3.19
CA SER A 97 -9.41 -4.17 3.44
C SER A 97 -9.53 -5.69 3.44
N SER A 98 -8.59 -6.39 2.79
CA SER A 98 -8.53 -7.86 2.71
C SER A 98 -7.74 -8.49 3.86
N SER A 99 -6.72 -7.80 4.37
CA SER A 99 -5.99 -8.21 5.56
C SER A 99 -6.93 -8.06 6.76
N SER A 100 -6.95 -9.04 7.66
CA SER A 100 -7.73 -9.09 8.90
C SER A 100 -7.33 -8.00 9.94
N MET A 101 -7.42 -6.74 9.53
CA MET A 101 -7.32 -5.52 10.32
C MET A 101 -8.70 -4.85 10.37
N PRO A 102 -9.02 -4.02 11.39
CA PRO A 102 -10.25 -3.24 11.40
C PRO A 102 -10.37 -2.48 10.07
N SER A 103 -11.48 -2.68 9.36
CA SER A 103 -11.62 -2.22 7.99
C SER A 103 -11.31 -0.72 7.91
N ILE A 104 -10.44 -0.33 6.97
CA ILE A 104 -10.18 1.09 6.70
C ILE A 104 -11.50 1.84 6.49
N ILE A 105 -12.46 1.17 5.86
CA ILE A 105 -13.83 1.64 5.65
C ILE A 105 -14.54 2.01 6.96
N ASP A 106 -14.36 1.25 8.04
CA ASP A 106 -14.97 1.53 9.35
C ASP A 106 -14.33 2.76 10.01
N SER A 107 -13.01 2.92 9.86
CA SER A 107 -12.30 4.12 10.33
C SER A 107 -12.67 5.37 9.51
N ILE A 108 -12.94 5.22 8.21
CA ILE A 108 -13.39 6.32 7.34
C ILE A 108 -14.84 6.69 7.69
N ARG A 109 -15.74 5.72 7.88
CA ARG A 109 -17.13 5.97 8.29
C ARG A 109 -17.22 6.68 9.64
N GLY A 110 -16.31 6.39 10.57
CA GLY A 110 -16.25 7.06 11.87
C GLY A 110 -15.82 8.54 11.83
N ILE A 111 -15.17 8.99 10.75
CA ILE A 111 -14.71 10.39 10.60
C ILE A 111 -15.80 11.29 9.97
N PHE A 112 -16.84 10.70 9.38
CA PHE A 112 -17.98 11.41 8.79
C PHE A 112 -19.26 11.35 9.64
N ARG A 113 -19.13 11.12 10.96
CA ARG A 113 -20.22 11.30 11.94
C ARG A 113 -20.13 12.64 12.62
#